data_AF-A0A512BE59-F1
#
_entry.id   AF-A0A512BE59-F1
#
_cell.length_a   1.000
_cell.length_b   1.000
_cell.length_c   1.000
_cell.angle_alpha   90.00
_cell.angle_beta   90.00
_cell.angle_gamma   90.00
#
_symmetry.space_group_name_H-M   'P 1'
#
loop_
_entity.id
_entity.type
_entity.pdbx_description
1 polymer ?
#
loop_
_entity_poly.entity_id
_entity_poly.type
_entity_poly.pdbx_seq_one_letter_code
_entity_poly.pdbx_strand_id
1 'polypeptide(L)'
;MWAPAIVEKGGKYYLFFSANDIQNDNTVGGIGVAVSDSPGGPFRDYLGKPLIDKFHNGAQPIDQFVFKDKDGQYYMIYGGWRHCNIAKLKSDFTGFVPFDDGTVFREITPKNYVEGPFMFTRKGKYYFMWSEGGWTGPNYSVAYAMSKSPTGPFERIGKILQQDSTVATGAGHHSILQIPKTDHYYIVYHRRPLNETDANHRVTSIDMMSFDKKGFINPVKITKEGVKQELLKTRKKRAS
;
A
#
# COMPACT_ATOMS: atom_id res chain seq x y z
N MET A 1 4.56 14.96 -3.72
CA MET A 1 4.64 13.75 -2.87
C MET A 1 3.29 13.06 -2.88
N TRP A 2 3.24 11.85 -3.44
CA TRP A 2 2.03 11.03 -3.54
C TRP A 2 2.24 9.67 -2.86
N ALA A 3 1.11 9.06 -2.45
CA ALA A 3 1.01 7.68 -1.96
C ALA A 3 2.16 7.21 -1.06
N PRO A 4 2.42 7.85 0.10
CA PRO A 4 3.56 7.49 0.92
C PRO A 4 3.40 6.11 1.58
N ALA A 5 4.50 5.37 1.69
CA ALA A 5 4.60 4.14 2.48
C ALA A 5 5.74 4.26 3.49
N ILE A 6 5.49 3.90 4.74
CA ILE A 6 6.47 4.04 5.83
C ILE A 6 6.86 2.69 6.41
N VAL A 7 8.15 2.53 6.71
CA VAL A 7 8.72 1.34 7.36
C VAL A 7 9.65 1.75 8.49
N GLU A 8 9.45 1.18 9.66
CA GLU A 8 10.43 1.25 10.75
C GLU A 8 11.46 0.13 10.60
N LYS A 9 12.75 0.48 10.59
CA LYS A 9 13.84 -0.49 10.60
C LYS A 9 15.05 0.05 11.37
N GLY A 10 15.48 -0.69 12.40
CA GLY A 10 16.68 -0.33 13.17
C GLY A 10 16.55 0.99 13.92
N GLY A 11 15.36 1.31 14.44
CA GLY A 11 15.08 2.57 15.15
C GLY A 11 14.95 3.80 14.25
N LYS A 12 15.00 3.62 12.92
CA LYS A 12 14.77 4.67 11.92
C LYS A 12 13.49 4.42 11.15
N TYR A 13 12.93 5.49 10.59
CA TYR A 13 11.71 5.48 9.79
C TYR A 13 12.06 5.85 8.35
N TYR A 14 11.73 4.97 7.41
CA TYR A 14 11.94 5.15 5.99
C TYR A 14 10.60 5.44 5.32
N LEU A 15 10.46 6.64 4.78
CA LEU A 15 9.28 7.10 4.05
C LEU A 15 9.57 7.00 2.56
N PHE A 16 8.97 6.02 1.91
CA PHE A 16 8.96 5.90 0.47
C PHE A 16 7.81 6.73 -0.10
N PHE A 17 8.05 7.39 -1.22
CA PHE A 17 7.07 8.29 -1.82
C PHE A 17 7.24 8.40 -3.33
N SER A 18 6.16 8.71 -4.05
CA SER A 18 6.25 9.13 -5.44
C SER A 18 6.46 10.65 -5.48
N ALA A 19 7.54 11.10 -6.12
CA ALA A 19 7.90 12.51 -6.17
C ALA A 19 6.94 13.30 -7.08
N ASN A 20 6.57 12.72 -8.21
CA ASN A 20 5.81 13.32 -9.30
C ASN A 20 5.20 12.25 -10.22
N ASP A 21 4.41 12.72 -11.18
CA ASP A 21 3.78 11.96 -12.25
C ASP A 21 4.69 11.87 -13.49
N ILE A 22 5.75 11.06 -13.44
CA ILE A 22 6.57 10.92 -14.65
C ILE A 22 5.78 10.19 -15.74
N GLN A 23 5.83 10.73 -16.95
CA GLN A 23 5.07 10.24 -18.11
C GLN A 23 5.96 9.47 -19.11
N ASN A 24 7.28 9.47 -18.90
CA ASN A 24 8.29 8.77 -19.69
C ASN A 24 9.65 8.77 -18.96
N ASP A 25 10.60 7.97 -19.45
CA ASP A 25 11.95 7.83 -18.88
C ASP A 25 12.86 9.07 -19.03
N ASN A 26 12.43 10.12 -19.75
CA ASN A 26 13.21 11.35 -19.93
C ASN A 26 12.89 12.42 -18.87
N THR A 27 11.90 12.18 -18.01
CA THR A 27 11.48 13.11 -16.96
C THR A 27 12.15 12.73 -15.65
N VAL A 28 12.86 13.67 -15.03
CA VAL A 28 13.43 13.46 -13.69
C VAL A 28 12.30 13.27 -12.68
N GLY A 29 12.35 12.18 -11.90
CA GLY A 29 11.28 11.87 -10.96
C GLY A 29 11.17 10.40 -10.59
N GLY A 30 9.98 10.00 -10.15
CA GLY A 30 9.66 8.62 -9.78
C GLY A 30 9.63 8.40 -8.26
N ILE A 31 10.04 7.22 -7.81
CA ILE A 31 9.96 6.80 -6.41
C ILE A 31 11.23 7.21 -5.67
N GLY A 32 11.08 7.93 -4.57
CA GLY A 32 12.15 8.29 -3.64
C GLY A 32 12.01 7.60 -2.29
N VAL A 33 13.04 7.73 -1.45
CA VAL A 33 13.03 7.31 -0.05
C VAL A 33 13.67 8.40 0.81
N ALA A 34 13.00 8.75 1.90
CA ALA A 34 13.50 9.66 2.92
C ALA A 34 13.63 8.92 4.25
N VAL A 35 14.52 9.39 5.13
CA VAL A 35 14.78 8.78 6.44
C VAL A 35 14.61 9.79 7.58
N SER A 36 14.14 9.31 8.72
CA SER A 36 14.08 10.04 9.98
C SER A 36 14.42 9.15 11.17
N ASP A 37 14.88 9.77 12.26
CA ASP A 37 15.04 9.14 13.57
C ASP A 37 13.73 9.14 14.39
N SER A 38 12.68 9.81 13.90
CA SER A 38 11.39 9.95 14.57
C SER A 38 10.24 9.64 13.60
N PRO A 39 9.14 9.01 14.05
CA PRO A 39 7.99 8.73 13.19
C PRO A 39 7.32 10.01 12.65
N GLY A 40 7.45 11.12 13.38
CA GLY A 40 6.92 12.43 12.99
C GLY A 40 7.89 13.28 12.15
N GLY A 41 9.07 12.76 11.82
CA GLY A 41 10.11 13.54 11.16
C GLY A 41 10.96 14.39 12.11
N PRO A 42 11.79 15.31 11.57
CA PRO A 42 11.88 15.66 10.15
C PRO A 42 12.47 14.52 9.31
N PHE A 43 11.94 14.36 8.10
CA PHE A 43 12.46 13.43 7.10
C PHE A 43 13.48 14.14 6.19
N ARG A 44 14.55 13.44 5.82
CA ARG A 44 15.57 13.91 4.88
C ARG A 44 15.71 12.92 3.73
N ASP A 45 15.96 13.40 2.52
CA ASP A 45 16.26 12.52 1.38
C ASP A 45 17.42 11.59 1.74
N TYR A 46 17.18 10.29 1.60
CA TYR A 46 18.12 9.27 2.00
C TYR A 46 19.15 8.95 0.91
N LEU A 47 18.83 9.20 -0.36
CA LEU A 47 19.67 8.81 -1.50
C LEU A 47 20.23 10.00 -2.30
N GLY A 48 19.57 11.16 -2.25
CA GLY A 48 19.90 12.31 -3.11
C GLY A 48 19.51 12.09 -4.58
N LYS A 49 18.76 11.03 -4.88
CA LYS A 49 18.27 10.64 -6.22
C LYS A 49 17.06 9.70 -6.09
N PRO A 50 16.26 9.51 -7.15
CA PRO A 50 15.20 8.51 -7.12
C PRO A 50 15.76 7.09 -6.92
N LEU A 51 15.00 6.28 -6.18
CA LEU A 51 15.22 4.84 -6.04
C LEU A 51 14.73 4.08 -7.29
N ILE A 52 13.63 4.53 -7.90
CA ILE A 52 13.14 4.07 -9.20
C ILE A 52 12.76 5.29 -10.02
N ASP A 53 13.44 5.51 -11.14
CA ASP A 53 13.25 6.65 -12.06
C ASP A 53 12.75 6.22 -13.45
N LYS A 54 12.56 4.92 -13.67
CA LYS A 54 12.21 4.35 -14.98
C LYS A 54 11.01 3.43 -14.93
N PHE A 55 10.38 3.28 -16.09
CA PHE A 55 9.33 2.29 -16.30
C PHE A 55 9.96 0.90 -16.41
N HIS A 56 9.40 -0.07 -15.68
CA HIS A 56 9.75 -1.47 -15.79
C HIS A 56 8.48 -2.28 -16.04
N ASN A 57 8.48 -3.18 -17.02
CA ASN A 57 7.30 -3.96 -17.40
C ASN A 57 6.04 -3.08 -17.64
N GLY A 58 6.22 -1.86 -18.17
CA GLY A 58 5.13 -0.89 -18.37
C GLY A 58 4.63 -0.17 -17.11
N ALA A 59 5.13 -0.52 -15.92
CA ALA A 59 4.71 0.09 -14.66
C ALA A 59 5.28 1.50 -14.49
N GLN A 60 4.38 2.46 -14.31
CA GLN A 60 4.73 3.81 -13.89
C GLN A 60 5.33 3.78 -12.48
N PRO A 61 6.47 4.45 -12.20
CA PRO A 61 7.10 4.43 -10.89
C PRO A 61 6.36 5.36 -9.91
N ILE A 62 5.20 4.91 -9.46
CA ILE A 62 4.36 5.52 -8.44
C ILE A 62 3.80 4.46 -7.49
N ASP A 63 3.13 4.92 -6.43
CA ASP A 63 2.32 4.09 -5.53
C ASP A 63 3.09 2.90 -4.94
N GLN A 64 4.30 3.17 -4.45
CA GLN A 64 5.12 2.16 -3.81
C GLN A 64 4.60 1.75 -2.43
N PHE A 65 4.61 0.45 -2.17
CA PHE A 65 4.38 -0.18 -0.89
C PHE A 65 5.56 -1.08 -0.53
N VAL A 66 6.01 -1.03 0.73
CA VAL A 66 7.11 -1.87 1.20
C VAL A 66 6.57 -2.97 2.11
N PHE A 67 6.70 -4.20 1.64
CA PHE A 67 6.24 -5.40 2.31
C PHE A 67 7.42 -6.14 2.95
N LYS A 68 7.36 -6.42 4.25
CA LYS A 68 8.32 -7.30 4.92
C LYS A 68 7.76 -8.71 4.99
N ASP A 69 8.43 -9.64 4.34
CA ASP A 69 8.03 -11.04 4.37
C ASP A 69 8.51 -11.75 5.65
N LYS A 70 7.98 -12.95 5.89
CA LYS A 70 8.23 -13.79 7.06
C LYS A 70 9.69 -14.22 7.24
N ASP A 71 10.47 -14.23 6.17
CA ASP A 71 11.91 -14.52 6.17
C ASP A 71 12.76 -13.28 6.48
N GLY A 72 12.13 -12.10 6.63
CA GLY A 72 12.79 -10.83 6.87
C GLY A 72 13.19 -10.07 5.61
N GLN A 73 12.98 -10.63 4.41
CA GLN A 73 13.20 -9.93 3.15
C GLN A 73 12.17 -8.80 3.01
N TYR A 74 12.64 -7.62 2.62
CA TYR A 74 11.77 -6.51 2.24
C TYR A 74 11.56 -6.52 0.73
N TYR A 75 10.32 -6.39 0.32
CA TYR A 75 9.93 -6.24 -1.07
C TYR A 75 9.38 -4.83 -1.27
N MET A 76 9.69 -4.22 -2.40
CA MET A 76 8.92 -3.09 -2.91
C MET A 76 7.91 -3.62 -3.92
N ILE A 77 6.66 -3.24 -3.75
CA ILE A 77 5.58 -3.46 -4.69
C ILE A 77 5.14 -2.09 -5.18
N TYR A 78 5.10 -1.84 -6.49
CA TYR A 78 4.78 -0.52 -7.03
C TYR A 78 4.19 -0.63 -8.43
N GLY A 79 3.56 0.45 -8.89
CA GLY A 79 3.17 0.56 -10.29
C GLY A 79 1.86 1.29 -10.51
N GLY A 80 1.85 2.21 -11.46
CA GLY A 80 0.64 2.77 -12.06
C GLY A 80 0.38 2.22 -13.47
N TRP A 81 -0.60 2.79 -14.16
CA TRP A 81 -0.93 2.48 -15.55
C TRP A 81 -1.26 1.01 -15.82
N ARG A 82 -1.91 0.37 -14.85
CA ARG A 82 -2.36 -1.03 -14.97
C ARG A 82 -1.24 -2.06 -15.00
N HIS A 83 -0.03 -1.69 -14.56
CA HIS A 83 1.09 -2.60 -14.39
C HIS A 83 1.61 -2.53 -12.95
N CYS A 84 1.96 -3.67 -12.38
CA CYS A 84 2.43 -3.78 -11.00
C CYS A 84 3.68 -4.67 -10.95
N ASN A 85 4.74 -4.17 -10.33
CA ASN A 85 5.98 -4.89 -10.12
C ASN A 85 6.21 -5.22 -8.65
N ILE A 86 6.95 -6.31 -8.41
CA ILE A 86 7.59 -6.63 -7.14
C ILE A 86 9.10 -6.78 -7.33
N ALA A 87 9.88 -6.24 -6.39
CA ALA A 87 11.34 -6.35 -6.37
C ALA A 87 11.86 -6.55 -4.95
N LYS A 88 12.92 -7.36 -4.78
CA LYS A 88 13.61 -7.53 -3.50
C LYS A 88 14.45 -6.27 -3.22
N LEU A 89 14.17 -5.57 -2.12
CA LEU A 89 14.99 -4.45 -1.68
C LEU A 89 16.31 -4.95 -1.08
N LYS A 90 17.39 -4.18 -1.29
CA LYS A 90 18.60 -4.29 -0.48
C LYS A 90 18.25 -4.03 0.98
N SER A 91 19.01 -4.64 1.89
CA SER A 91 18.75 -4.50 3.33
C SER A 91 18.84 -3.05 3.79
N ASP A 92 19.69 -2.22 3.20
CA ASP A 92 19.86 -0.80 3.50
C ASP A 92 18.85 0.12 2.77
N PHE A 93 17.93 -0.43 1.97
CA PHE A 93 16.94 0.28 1.16
C PHE A 93 17.53 1.23 0.10
N THR A 94 18.79 1.05 -0.31
CA THR A 94 19.45 1.90 -1.33
C THR A 94 19.31 1.40 -2.76
N GLY A 95 18.57 0.29 -2.96
CA GLY A 95 18.39 -0.33 -4.26
C GLY A 95 17.74 -1.70 -4.16
N PHE A 96 17.95 -2.51 -5.20
CA PHE A 96 17.35 -3.84 -5.33
C PHE A 96 18.41 -4.93 -5.45
N VAL A 97 18.02 -6.17 -5.13
CA VAL A 97 18.80 -7.38 -5.40
C VAL A 97 18.03 -8.25 -6.39
N PRO A 98 18.70 -8.92 -7.33
CA PRO A 98 18.03 -9.85 -8.23
C PRO A 98 17.36 -11.00 -7.49
N PHE A 99 16.30 -11.52 -8.08
CA PHE A 99 15.80 -12.85 -7.77
C PHE A 99 16.74 -13.94 -8.32
N ASP A 100 16.46 -15.19 -7.95
CA ASP A 100 17.32 -16.34 -8.27
C ASP A 100 17.43 -16.61 -9.78
N ASP A 101 16.45 -16.16 -10.55
CA ASP A 101 16.41 -16.19 -12.03
C ASP A 101 17.12 -14.99 -12.69
N GLY A 102 17.72 -14.10 -11.89
CA GLY A 102 18.40 -12.88 -12.35
C GLY A 102 17.46 -11.68 -12.60
N THR A 103 16.14 -11.85 -12.53
CA THR A 103 15.20 -10.73 -12.69
C THR A 103 15.29 -9.78 -11.50
N VAL A 104 15.14 -8.46 -11.72
CA VAL A 104 15.10 -7.47 -10.63
C VAL A 104 13.66 -7.06 -10.33
N PHE A 105 12.91 -6.71 -11.38
CA PHE A 105 11.50 -6.32 -11.30
C PHE A 105 10.64 -7.39 -11.97
N ARG A 106 9.81 -8.07 -11.17
CA ARG A 106 8.85 -9.05 -11.68
C ARG A 106 7.47 -8.43 -11.75
N GLU A 107 6.80 -8.60 -12.87
CA GLU A 107 5.40 -8.23 -12.99
C GLU A 107 4.51 -9.20 -12.21
N ILE A 108 3.61 -8.65 -11.38
CA ILE A 108 2.61 -9.39 -10.59
C ILE A 108 1.21 -8.82 -10.78
N THR A 109 0.97 -8.14 -11.91
CA THR A 109 -0.26 -7.44 -12.26
C THR A 109 -1.50 -8.36 -12.20
N PRO A 110 -2.44 -8.13 -11.27
CA PRO A 110 -3.70 -8.85 -11.25
C PRO A 110 -4.69 -8.25 -12.24
N LYS A 111 -5.76 -9.01 -12.55
CA LYS A 111 -6.86 -8.51 -13.39
C LYS A 111 -7.44 -7.21 -12.83
N ASN A 112 -7.67 -6.22 -13.69
CA ASN A 112 -8.23 -4.90 -13.39
C ASN A 112 -7.37 -3.99 -12.49
N TYR A 113 -6.10 -4.33 -12.25
CA TYR A 113 -5.17 -3.44 -11.56
C TYR A 113 -5.11 -2.06 -12.21
N VAL A 114 -5.03 -1.01 -11.39
CA VAL A 114 -4.72 0.35 -11.83
C VAL A 114 -3.50 0.87 -11.08
N GLU A 115 -3.56 0.87 -9.74
CA GLU A 115 -2.55 1.48 -8.86
C GLU A 115 -2.74 1.05 -7.39
N GLY A 116 -2.01 1.67 -6.45
CA GLY A 116 -2.19 1.54 -5.00
C GLY A 116 -2.04 0.12 -4.44
N PRO A 117 -0.94 -0.60 -4.69
CA PRO A 117 -0.70 -1.93 -4.19
C PRO A 117 -0.53 -1.93 -2.66
N PHE A 118 -1.06 -2.96 -2.01
CA PHE A 118 -0.85 -3.22 -0.58
C PHE A 118 -0.81 -4.72 -0.33
N MET A 119 0.12 -5.20 0.51
CA MET A 119 0.22 -6.61 0.84
C MET A 119 0.39 -6.85 2.34
N PHE A 120 -0.34 -7.82 2.87
CA PHE A 120 -0.12 -8.31 4.23
C PHE A 120 -0.25 -9.83 4.28
N THR A 121 0.24 -10.43 5.37
CA THR A 121 0.12 -11.86 5.62
C THR A 121 -0.88 -12.14 6.73
N ARG A 122 -1.69 -13.18 6.55
CA ARG A 122 -2.60 -13.68 7.59
C ARG A 122 -2.75 -15.18 7.46
N LYS A 123 -2.50 -15.90 8.57
CA LYS A 123 -2.62 -17.38 8.65
C LYS A 123 -1.87 -18.10 7.52
N GLY A 124 -0.64 -17.66 7.25
CA GLY A 124 0.27 -18.26 6.25
C GLY A 124 -0.07 -17.95 4.78
N LYS A 125 -1.03 -17.06 4.51
CA LYS A 125 -1.39 -16.62 3.16
C LYS A 125 -1.05 -15.14 2.96
N TYR A 126 -0.71 -14.78 1.73
CA TYR A 126 -0.51 -13.40 1.28
C TYR A 126 -1.83 -12.86 0.77
N TYR A 127 -2.24 -11.70 1.27
CA TYR A 127 -3.39 -10.95 0.78
C TYR A 127 -2.84 -9.76 0.03
N PHE A 128 -3.04 -9.75 -1.28
CA PHE A 128 -2.59 -8.67 -2.15
C PHE A 128 -3.79 -7.85 -2.57
N MET A 129 -3.73 -6.54 -2.36
CA MET A 129 -4.83 -5.59 -2.55
C MET A 129 -4.37 -4.46 -3.46
N TRP A 130 -5.29 -3.87 -4.21
CA TRP A 130 -4.99 -2.77 -5.14
C TRP A 130 -6.24 -1.93 -5.41
N SER A 131 -6.04 -0.75 -6.00
CA SER A 131 -7.12 0.11 -6.46
C SER A 131 -7.52 -0.20 -7.90
N GLU A 132 -8.82 -0.19 -8.17
CA GLU A 132 -9.44 -0.33 -9.50
C GLU A 132 -10.24 0.92 -9.83
N GLY A 133 -10.41 1.21 -11.13
CA GLY A 133 -11.11 2.41 -11.60
C GLY A 133 -10.26 3.67 -11.48
N GLY A 134 -10.77 4.80 -12.00
CA GLY A 134 -10.09 6.09 -11.91
C GLY A 134 -10.39 6.80 -10.60
N TRP A 135 -9.35 7.29 -9.90
CA TRP A 135 -9.44 7.96 -8.59
C TRP A 135 -10.36 9.20 -8.57
N THR A 136 -10.58 9.84 -9.72
CA THR A 136 -11.50 10.97 -9.89
C THR A 136 -12.96 10.53 -10.02
N GLY A 137 -13.22 9.27 -10.35
CA GLY A 137 -14.53 8.78 -10.76
C GLY A 137 -15.27 7.95 -9.69
N PRO A 138 -16.52 7.56 -9.99
CA PRO A 138 -17.37 6.80 -9.06
C PRO A 138 -16.99 5.32 -8.96
N ASN A 139 -16.16 4.84 -9.88
CA ASN A 139 -15.75 3.43 -9.96
C ASN A 139 -14.46 3.14 -9.18
N TYR A 140 -13.87 4.16 -8.54
CA TYR A 140 -12.71 3.96 -7.67
C TYR A 140 -13.07 3.01 -6.54
N SER A 141 -12.26 1.99 -6.35
CA SER A 141 -12.53 0.91 -5.40
C SER A 141 -11.27 0.13 -5.07
N VAL A 142 -11.31 -0.69 -4.02
CA VAL A 142 -10.22 -1.62 -3.68
C VAL A 142 -10.67 -3.05 -3.97
N ALA A 143 -9.82 -3.82 -4.61
CA ALA A 143 -9.98 -5.24 -4.83
C ALA A 143 -8.80 -6.02 -4.24
N TYR A 144 -8.93 -7.34 -4.17
CA TYR A 144 -7.88 -8.19 -3.64
C TYR A 144 -7.82 -9.59 -4.26
N ALA A 145 -6.69 -10.23 -4.03
CA ALA A 145 -6.36 -11.61 -4.33
C ALA A 145 -5.67 -12.26 -3.12
N MET A 146 -5.57 -13.58 -3.13
CA MET A 146 -4.82 -14.35 -2.14
C MET A 146 -3.82 -15.29 -2.81
N SER A 147 -2.66 -15.48 -2.19
CA SER A 147 -1.65 -16.44 -2.68
C SER A 147 -0.90 -17.13 -1.54
N LYS A 148 -0.14 -18.16 -1.88
CA LYS A 148 0.81 -18.85 -1.00
C LYS A 148 2.24 -18.31 -1.12
N SER A 149 2.48 -17.40 -2.07
CA SER A 149 3.78 -16.79 -2.36
C SER A 149 3.64 -15.26 -2.42
N PRO A 150 4.66 -14.48 -1.99
CA PRO A 150 4.65 -13.03 -2.13
C PRO A 150 4.66 -12.57 -3.59
N THR A 151 5.11 -13.43 -4.52
CA THR A 151 5.16 -13.11 -5.96
C THR A 151 4.00 -13.73 -6.75
N GLY A 152 2.95 -14.18 -6.07
CA GLY A 152 1.76 -14.72 -6.71
C GLY A 152 1.89 -16.18 -7.18
N PRO A 153 1.03 -16.64 -8.11
CA PRO A 153 0.07 -15.82 -8.88
C PRO A 153 -1.02 -15.19 -8.00
N PHE A 154 -1.61 -14.09 -8.49
CA PHE A 154 -2.67 -13.35 -7.82
C PHE A 154 -3.93 -13.31 -8.68
N GLU A 155 -4.82 -14.28 -8.45
CA GLU A 155 -6.14 -14.31 -9.06
C GLU A 155 -7.12 -13.43 -8.28
N ARG A 156 -7.77 -12.49 -8.97
CA ARG A 156 -8.71 -11.54 -8.37
C ARG A 156 -9.91 -12.26 -7.75
N ILE A 157 -10.12 -12.04 -6.46
CA ILE A 157 -11.23 -12.64 -5.69
C ILE A 157 -12.44 -11.72 -5.66
N GLY A 158 -12.25 -10.46 -5.26
CA GLY A 158 -13.39 -9.58 -5.04
C GLY A 158 -13.04 -8.13 -4.80
N LYS A 159 -14.06 -7.27 -4.91
CA LYS A 159 -14.02 -5.86 -4.53
C LYS A 159 -14.45 -5.75 -3.07
N ILE A 160 -13.65 -5.05 -2.25
CA ILE A 160 -13.84 -4.98 -0.79
C ILE A 160 -14.10 -3.56 -0.29
N LEU A 161 -13.73 -2.52 -1.04
CA LEU A 161 -14.03 -1.13 -0.71
C LEU A 161 -14.59 -0.43 -1.95
N GLN A 162 -15.64 0.34 -1.79
CA GLN A 162 -16.22 1.18 -2.82
C GLN A 162 -16.98 2.35 -2.18
N GLN A 163 -17.35 3.33 -2.98
CA GLN A 163 -18.23 4.40 -2.51
C GLN A 163 -19.62 3.88 -2.07
N ASP A 164 -20.24 4.64 -1.19
CA ASP A 164 -21.65 4.57 -0.84
C ASP A 164 -22.19 6.00 -0.99
N SER A 165 -23.05 6.24 -1.98
CA SER A 165 -23.54 7.58 -2.31
C SER A 165 -24.38 8.24 -1.20
N THR A 166 -24.72 7.49 -0.14
CA THR A 166 -25.38 8.02 1.06
C THR A 166 -24.40 8.41 2.18
N VAL A 167 -23.12 8.03 2.02
CA VAL A 167 -22.05 8.26 2.99
C VAL A 167 -20.91 9.10 2.41
N ALA A 168 -20.30 8.66 1.30
CA ALA A 168 -19.15 9.31 0.65
C ALA A 168 -18.87 8.72 -0.75
N THR A 169 -18.23 9.50 -1.62
CA THR A 169 -17.84 9.09 -2.98
C THR A 169 -16.34 8.82 -3.09
N GLY A 170 -15.91 8.20 -4.20
CA GLY A 170 -14.48 8.07 -4.53
C GLY A 170 -13.63 7.31 -3.51
N ALA A 171 -14.19 6.30 -2.83
CA ALA A 171 -13.45 5.52 -1.84
C ALA A 171 -12.47 4.55 -2.51
N GLY A 172 -11.18 4.72 -2.25
CA GLY A 172 -10.09 3.87 -2.74
C GLY A 172 -8.76 4.33 -2.18
N HIS A 173 -7.65 3.76 -2.66
CA HIS A 173 -6.29 3.82 -2.08
C HIS A 173 -6.25 3.60 -0.57
N HIS A 174 -5.56 2.58 -0.11
CA HIS A 174 -5.73 2.12 1.26
C HIS A 174 -4.44 1.62 1.90
N SER A 175 -4.49 1.49 3.21
CA SER A 175 -3.57 0.73 4.03
C SER A 175 -4.35 -0.08 5.06
N ILE A 176 -3.72 -1.14 5.57
CA ILE A 176 -4.32 -2.00 6.59
C ILE A 176 -3.54 -1.84 7.89
N LEU A 177 -4.27 -1.69 8.99
CA LEU A 177 -3.75 -1.77 10.35
C LEU A 177 -4.23 -3.06 10.99
N GLN A 178 -3.32 -3.81 11.61
CA GLN A 178 -3.66 -4.94 12.47
C GLN A 178 -3.44 -4.54 13.91
N ILE A 179 -4.41 -4.79 14.78
CA ILE A 179 -4.20 -4.64 16.22
C ILE A 179 -3.19 -5.72 16.66
N PRO A 180 -2.04 -5.35 17.24
CA PRO A 180 -0.95 -6.29 17.48
C PRO A 180 -1.39 -7.55 18.23
N LYS A 181 -1.01 -8.72 17.69
CA LYS A 181 -1.31 -10.05 18.25
C LYS A 181 -2.79 -10.44 18.27
N THR A 182 -3.63 -9.75 17.51
CA THR A 182 -5.05 -10.10 17.35
C THR A 182 -5.36 -10.40 15.89
N ASP A 183 -6.56 -10.93 15.63
CA ASP A 183 -7.08 -11.07 14.27
C ASP A 183 -8.02 -9.90 13.91
N HIS A 184 -7.83 -8.73 14.56
CA HIS A 184 -8.61 -7.51 14.31
C HIS A 184 -7.86 -6.58 13.36
N TYR A 185 -8.56 -6.13 12.33
CA TYR A 185 -7.99 -5.30 11.28
C TYR A 185 -8.86 -4.08 11.02
N TYR A 186 -8.21 -2.99 10.66
CA TYR A 186 -8.80 -1.78 10.16
C TYR A 186 -8.27 -1.51 8.75
N ILE A 187 -9.13 -1.00 7.90
CA ILE A 187 -8.72 -0.40 6.63
C ILE A 187 -8.71 1.12 6.82
N VAL A 188 -7.60 1.75 6.49
CA VAL A 188 -7.45 3.20 6.39
C VAL A 188 -7.42 3.54 4.91
N TYR A 189 -8.25 4.47 4.47
CA TYR A 189 -8.41 4.79 3.06
C TYR A 189 -8.76 6.27 2.90
N HIS A 190 -8.84 6.76 1.66
CA HIS A 190 -9.39 8.09 1.40
C HIS A 190 -10.75 8.01 0.71
N ARG A 191 -11.53 9.08 0.87
CA ARG A 191 -12.83 9.28 0.21
C ARG A 191 -13.09 10.76 -0.02
N ARG A 192 -14.18 11.09 -0.70
CA ARG A 192 -14.73 12.46 -0.81
C ARG A 192 -16.05 12.59 -0.05
N PRO A 193 -16.21 13.59 0.82
CA PRO A 193 -17.51 13.94 1.41
C PRO A 193 -18.57 14.20 0.32
N LEU A 194 -19.85 13.96 0.61
CA LEU A 194 -20.92 14.08 -0.40
C LEU A 194 -21.14 15.48 -0.95
N ASN A 195 -20.77 16.50 -0.17
CA ASN A 195 -20.87 17.91 -0.55
C ASN A 195 -19.63 18.40 -1.32
N GLU A 196 -18.68 17.51 -1.63
CA GLU A 196 -17.43 17.86 -2.29
C GLU A 196 -17.39 17.35 -3.73
N THR A 197 -16.99 18.23 -4.65
CA THR A 197 -16.94 17.95 -6.09
C THR A 197 -15.53 18.01 -6.67
N ASP A 198 -14.58 18.65 -5.98
CA ASP A 198 -13.18 18.61 -6.38
C ASP A 198 -12.61 17.21 -6.11
N ALA A 199 -12.13 16.57 -7.18
CA ALA A 199 -11.52 15.25 -7.10
C ALA A 199 -10.33 15.21 -6.13
N ASN A 200 -9.62 16.33 -5.96
CA ASN A 200 -8.45 16.45 -5.11
C ASN A 200 -8.77 16.55 -3.62
N HIS A 201 -9.96 17.01 -3.25
CA HIS A 201 -10.36 17.18 -1.85
C HIS A 201 -10.77 15.84 -1.24
N ARG A 202 -9.74 15.07 -0.86
CA ARG A 202 -9.87 13.76 -0.24
C ARG A 202 -9.65 13.86 1.25
N VAL A 203 -10.41 13.08 2.00
CA VAL A 203 -10.28 12.95 3.46
C VAL A 203 -9.90 11.53 3.83
N THR A 204 -8.98 11.38 4.76
CA THR A 204 -8.62 10.08 5.35
C THR A 204 -9.79 9.56 6.17
N SER A 205 -10.04 8.26 6.11
CA SER A 205 -11.11 7.56 6.84
C SER A 205 -10.63 6.18 7.27
N ILE A 206 -11.28 5.63 8.28
CA ILE A 206 -10.92 4.32 8.85
C ILE A 206 -12.19 3.56 9.20
N ASP A 207 -12.23 2.28 8.82
CA ASP A 207 -13.34 1.37 9.12
C ASP A 207 -12.81 -0.03 9.44
N MET A 208 -13.64 -0.86 10.06
CA MET A 208 -13.28 -2.23 10.40
C MET A 208 -13.21 -3.11 9.14
N MET A 209 -12.15 -3.91 9.04
CA MET A 209 -12.02 -4.96 8.04
C MET A 209 -12.16 -6.33 8.72
N SER A 210 -12.98 -7.21 8.13
CA SER A 210 -13.26 -8.53 8.69
C SER A 210 -13.11 -9.62 7.63
N PHE A 211 -13.06 -10.86 8.09
CA PHE A 211 -12.90 -12.04 7.24
C PHE A 211 -13.99 -13.06 7.51
N ASP A 212 -14.40 -13.80 6.49
CA ASP A 212 -15.29 -14.94 6.64
C ASP A 212 -14.55 -16.18 7.20
N LYS A 213 -15.30 -17.28 7.39
CA LYS A 213 -14.75 -18.55 7.88
C LYS A 213 -13.73 -19.20 6.92
N LYS A 214 -13.79 -18.89 5.63
CA LYS A 214 -12.85 -19.36 4.59
C LYS A 214 -11.60 -18.48 4.48
N GLY A 215 -11.62 -17.33 5.15
CA GLY A 215 -10.56 -16.33 5.14
C GLY A 215 -10.70 -15.28 4.04
N PHE A 216 -11.82 -15.23 3.32
CA PHE A 216 -12.08 -14.15 2.38
C PHE A 216 -12.37 -12.84 3.12
N ILE A 217 -11.98 -11.70 2.53
CA ILE A 217 -12.25 -10.38 3.10
C ILE A 217 -13.72 -10.06 2.83
N ASN A 218 -14.46 -9.72 3.88
CA ASN A 218 -15.83 -9.24 3.74
C ASN A 218 -15.82 -7.80 3.18
N PRO A 219 -16.79 -7.41 2.33
CA PRO A 219 -16.94 -6.02 1.91
C PRO A 219 -16.98 -5.07 3.12
N VAL A 220 -16.16 -4.02 3.05
CA VAL A 220 -16.07 -2.97 4.06
C VAL A 220 -17.29 -2.09 3.94
N LYS A 221 -17.95 -1.84 5.08
CA LYS A 221 -19.00 -0.84 5.18
C LYS A 221 -18.36 0.49 5.56
N ILE A 222 -18.35 1.45 4.65
CA ILE A 222 -17.86 2.80 4.94
C ILE A 222 -18.86 3.53 5.86
N THR A 223 -18.36 4.32 6.82
CA THR A 223 -19.19 4.98 7.83
C THR A 223 -18.94 6.49 7.92
N LYS A 224 -19.83 7.23 8.60
CA LYS A 224 -19.56 8.66 8.93
C LYS A 224 -18.79 8.78 10.24
N GLU A 225 -19.01 7.82 11.14
CA GLU A 225 -18.54 7.81 12.52
C GLU A 225 -17.12 7.28 12.66
N GLY A 226 -16.67 6.42 11.74
CA GLY A 226 -15.41 5.72 11.83
C GLY A 226 -15.42 4.63 12.89
N VAL A 227 -14.26 4.40 13.51
CA VAL A 227 -14.07 3.30 14.47
C VAL A 227 -14.12 3.81 15.91
N LYS A 228 -14.57 2.95 16.83
CA LYS A 228 -14.49 3.24 18.26
C LYS A 228 -13.03 3.23 18.71
N GLN A 229 -12.72 4.03 19.73
CA GLN A 229 -11.43 3.97 20.40
C GLN A 229 -11.17 2.56 20.95
N GLU A 230 -10.02 2.00 20.59
CA GLU A 230 -9.54 0.71 21.13
C GLU A 230 -8.22 0.94 21.87
N LEU A 231 -8.25 0.82 23.20
CA LEU A 231 -7.03 0.95 24.01
C LEU A 231 -6.19 -0.32 23.89
N LEU A 232 -4.99 -0.17 23.34
CA LEU A 232 -4.01 -1.25 23.31
C LEU A 232 -3.55 -1.56 24.73
N LYS A 233 -3.56 -2.84 25.11
CA LYS A 233 -2.94 -3.29 26.36
C LYS A 233 -1.43 -3.02 26.25
N THR A 234 -0.95 -1.92 26.83
CA THR A 234 0.46 -1.53 26.78
C THR A 234 1.34 -2.63 27.37
N ARG A 235 2.43 -2.99 26.68
CA ARG A 235 3.54 -3.69 27.32
C ARG A 235 4.04 -2.80 28.47
N LYS A 236 4.11 -3.33 29.70
CA LYS A 236 5.04 -2.80 30.71
C LYS A 236 6.41 -2.72 30.03
N LYS A 237 6.99 -1.52 29.93
CA LYS A 237 8.40 -1.36 29.55
C LYS A 237 9.19 -2.32 30.44
N ARG A 238 9.92 -3.29 29.87
CA ARG A 238 10.98 -3.94 30.64
C ARG A 238 11.96 -2.82 30.96
N ALA A 239 12.06 -2.47 32.24
CA ALA A 239 13.19 -1.70 32.72
C ALA A 239 14.47 -2.48 32.35
N SER A 240 15.47 -1.72 31.92
CA SER A 240 16.83 -2.15 31.56
C SER A 240 17.42 -3.12 32.57
#